data_AF-A0A2N2LA10-F1
#
_entry.id   AF-A0A2N2LA10-F1
#
_cell.length_a   1.000
_cell.length_b   1.000
_cell.length_c   1.000
_cell.angle_alpha   90.00
_cell.angle_beta   90.00
_cell.angle_gamma   90.00
#
_symmetry.space_group_name_H-M   'P 1'
#
loop_
_entity.id
_entity.type
_entity.pdbx_description
1 polymer ?
#
loop_
_entity_poly.entity_id
_entity_poly.type
_entity_poly.pdbx_seq_one_letter_code
_entity_poly.pdbx_strand_id
1 'polypeptide(L)' 'MPIVGPDRIDEVIACIRAGGVAGIPTDTVYGLAALPDHPGALAALADLKGRDRDQPVAALLDTPEGATRFLDDP' A
#
# COMPACT_ATOMS: atom_id res chain seq x y z
N MET A 1 -9.78 -11.33 -9.82
CA MET A 1 -8.55 -10.53 -9.82
C MET A 1 -7.45 -11.40 -10.39
N PRO A 2 -6.83 -11.06 -11.53
CA PRO A 2 -5.76 -11.89 -12.06
C PRO A 2 -4.58 -11.86 -11.08
N ILE A 3 -4.11 -13.04 -10.69
CA ILE A 3 -2.82 -13.18 -9.99
C ILE A 3 -1.75 -12.95 -11.06
N VAL A 4 -0.92 -11.93 -10.87
CA VAL A 4 0.23 -11.63 -11.74
C VAL A 4 1.44 -12.41 -11.26
N GLY A 5 2.17 -13.00 -12.21
CA GLY A 5 3.43 -13.69 -11.94
C GLY A 5 4.56 -12.70 -11.63
N PRO A 6 5.69 -13.19 -11.07
CA PRO A 6 6.86 -12.35 -10.76
C PRO A 6 7.43 -11.61 -11.98
N ASP A 7 7.24 -12.17 -13.18
CA ASP A 7 7.64 -11.60 -14.47
C ASP A 7 6.88 -10.32 -14.85
N ARG A 8 5.79 -10.01 -14.12
CA ARG A 8 4.93 -8.84 -14.36
C ARG A 8 4.92 -7.84 -13.21
N ILE A 9 5.94 -7.87 -12.35
CA ILE A 9 6.05 -6.97 -11.19
C ILE A 9 6.05 -5.49 -11.59
N ASP A 10 6.63 -5.17 -12.76
CA ASP A 10 6.66 -3.80 -13.30
C ASP A 10 5.26 -3.22 -13.53
N GLU A 11 4.27 -4.04 -13.87
CA GLU A 11 2.89 -3.60 -14.02
C GLU A 11 2.26 -3.22 -12.68
N VAL A 12 2.59 -3.96 -11.62
CA VAL A 12 2.14 -3.66 -10.25
C VAL A 12 2.79 -2.39 -9.76
N ILE A 13 4.09 -2.22 -10.01
CA ILE A 13 4.85 -1.01 -9.68
C ILE A 13 4.23 0.20 -10.40
N ALA A 14 3.95 0.09 -11.70
CA ALA A 14 3.33 1.15 -12.48
C ALA A 14 1.93 1.51 -11.97
N CYS A 15 1.10 0.51 -11.66
CA CYS A 15 -0.24 0.69 -11.10
C CYS A 15 -0.19 1.47 -9.78
N ILE A 16 0.62 1.02 -8.84
CA ILE A 16 0.75 1.65 -7.51
C ILE A 16 1.32 3.07 -7.63
N ARG A 17 2.33 3.29 -8.49
CA ARG A 17 2.90 4.63 -8.75
C ARG A 17 1.91 5.61 -9.38
N ALA A 18 0.91 5.11 -10.11
CA ALA A 18 -0.17 5.90 -10.66
C ALA A 18 -1.35 6.13 -9.69
N GLY A 19 -1.18 5.77 -8.41
CA GLY A 19 -2.20 5.94 -7.36
C GLY A 19 -3.19 4.77 -7.27
N GLY A 20 -2.94 3.68 -7.98
CA GLY A 20 -3.72 2.45 -7.88
C GLY A 20 -3.49 1.70 -6.56
N VAL A 21 -4.37 0.72 -6.32
CA VAL A 21 -4.28 -0.22 -5.19
C VAL A 21 -3.95 -1.60 -5.72
N ALA A 22 -3.01 -2.30 -5.09
CA ALA A 22 -2.66 -3.67 -5.42
C ALA A 22 -2.89 -4.62 -4.25
N GLY A 23 -3.31 -5.85 -4.56
CA GLY A 23 -3.24 -6.96 -3.61
C GLY A 23 -1.83 -7.55 -3.61
N ILE A 24 -1.16 -7.55 -2.45
CA ILE A 24 0.19 -8.10 -2.29
C ILE A 24 0.19 -9.27 -1.30
N PRO A 25 1.00 -10.31 -1.53
CA PRO A 25 1.15 -11.39 -0.57
C PRO A 25 1.89 -10.90 0.68
N THR A 26 1.51 -11.44 1.84
CA THR A 26 2.31 -11.38 3.08
C THR A 26 2.43 -12.80 3.66
N ASP A 27 3.12 -12.95 4.78
CA ASP A 27 3.26 -14.21 5.51
C ASP A 27 1.93 -14.75 6.06
N THR A 28 0.98 -13.85 6.37
CA THR A 28 -0.29 -14.19 7.02
C THR A 28 -1.47 -14.14 6.05
N VAL A 29 -1.72 -12.99 5.43
CA VAL A 29 -2.86 -12.73 4.55
C VAL A 29 -2.47 -11.83 3.38
N TYR A 30 -3.28 -11.78 2.33
CA TYR A 30 -3.08 -10.76 1.31
C TYR A 30 -3.44 -9.38 1.86
N GLY A 31 -2.55 -8.42 1.63
CA GLY A 31 -2.78 -7.01 1.96
C GLY A 31 -3.22 -6.22 0.73
N LEU A 32 -4.13 -5.27 0.92
CA LEU A 32 -4.35 -4.20 -0.06
C LEU A 32 -3.38 -3.06 0.25
N ALA A 33 -2.55 -2.71 -0.73
CA ALA A 33 -1.46 -1.76 -0.62
C ALA A 33 -1.60 -0.62 -1.63
N ALA A 34 -1.23 0.59 -1.20
CA ALA A 34 -1.21 1.81 -1.98
C ALA A 34 0.00 2.65 -1.55
N LEU A 35 0.48 3.57 -2.38
CA LEU A 35 1.57 4.47 -1.98
C LEU A 35 1.05 5.60 -1.08
N PRO A 36 1.57 5.76 0.15
CA PRO A 36 1.08 6.80 1.06
C PRO A 36 1.35 8.22 0.52
N ASP A 37 2.39 8.38 -0.28
CA ASP A 37 2.86 9.66 -0.81
C ASP A 37 2.05 10.12 -2.03
N HIS A 38 1.23 9.24 -2.61
CA HIS A 38 0.39 9.59 -3.75
C HIS A 38 -0.91 10.27 -3.27
N PRO A 39 -1.24 11.46 -3.78
CA PRO A 39 -2.48 12.14 -3.42
C PRO A 39 -3.70 11.23 -3.60
N GLY A 40 -4.51 11.11 -2.55
CA GLY A 40 -5.76 10.34 -2.57
C GLY A 40 -5.61 8.81 -2.48
N ALA A 41 -4.41 8.25 -2.50
CA ALA A 41 -4.21 6.79 -2.48
C ALA A 41 -4.69 6.14 -1.16
N LEU A 42 -4.49 6.80 -0.01
CA LEU A 42 -5.01 6.33 1.28
C LEU A 42 -6.53 6.39 1.35
N ALA A 43 -7.15 7.42 0.77
CA ALA A 43 -8.60 7.52 0.68
C ALA A 43 -9.17 6.39 -0.20
N ALA A 44 -8.57 6.15 -1.37
CA ALA A 44 -8.95 5.04 -2.25
C ALA A 44 -8.79 3.68 -1.55
N LEU A 45 -7.73 3.51 -0.76
CA LEU A 45 -7.51 2.29 0.03
C LEU A 45 -8.57 2.11 1.13
N ALA A 46 -8.95 3.17 1.84
CA ALA A 46 -9.99 3.15 2.86
C ALA A 46 -11.37 2.85 2.25
N ASP A 47 -11.72 3.53 1.16
CA ASP A 47 -12.97 3.35 0.43
C ASP A 47 -13.09 1.90 -0.09
N LEU A 48 -12.01 1.33 -0.66
CA LEU A 48 -11.99 -0.06 -1.13
C LEU A 48 -12.12 -1.07 0.01
N LYS A 49 -11.57 -0.76 1.20
CA LYS A 49 -11.68 -1.60 2.39
C LYS A 49 -13.04 -1.45 3.09
N GLY A 50 -13.86 -0.47 2.71
CA GLY A 50 -15.09 -0.12 3.43
C GLY A 50 -14.83 0.34 4.86
N ARG A 51 -13.70 1.02 5.10
CA ARG A 51 -13.27 1.50 6.42
C ARG A 51 -13.41 3.01 6.53
N ASP A 52 -13.47 3.48 7.77
CA ASP A 52 -13.30 4.91 8.04
C ASP A 52 -11.92 5.38 7.57
N ARG A 53 -11.85 6.61 7.06
CA ARG A 53 -10.62 7.22 6.55
C ARG A 53 -9.62 7.54 7.66
N ASP A 54 -10.11 7.73 8.88
CA ASP A 54 -9.27 7.97 10.05
C ASP A 54 -8.75 6.67 10.70
N GLN A 55 -9.19 5.51 10.20
CA GLN A 55 -8.71 4.23 10.72
C GLN A 55 -7.24 4.00 10.34
N PRO A 56 -6.34 3.71 11.30
CA PRO A 56 -4.94 3.43 11.01
C PRO A 56 -4.74 2.26 10.05
N VAL A 57 -3.72 2.37 9.20
CA VAL A 57 -3.27 1.33 8.28
C VAL A 57 -1.82 0.96 8.58
N ALA A 58 -1.46 -0.32 8.38
CA ALA A 58 -0.09 -0.76 8.54
C ALA A 58 0.80 -0.16 7.44
N ALA A 59 1.96 0.37 7.83
CA ALA A 59 3.02 0.76 6.91
C ALA A 59 3.93 -0.45 6.66
N LEU A 60 4.12 -0.82 5.39
CA LEU A 60 5.07 -1.87 4.99
C LEU A 60 6.32 -1.20 4.45
N LEU A 61 7.46 -1.56 5.04
CA LEU A 61 8.76 -0.96 4.78
C LEU A 61 9.76 -2.07 4.48
N ASP A 62 10.66 -1.81 3.54
CA ASP A 62 11.74 -2.73 3.18
C ASP A 62 12.90 -2.68 4.18
N THR A 63 13.00 -1.56 4.91
CA THR A 63 14.07 -1.26 5.86
C THR A 63 13.51 -0.59 7.12
N PRO A 64 14.09 -0.85 8.31
CA PRO A 64 13.70 -0.14 9.54
C PRO A 64 13.86 1.38 9.44
N GLU A 65 14.89 1.86 8.75
CA GLU A 65 15.18 3.29 8.58
C GLU A 65 14.03 4.03 7.89
N GLY A 66 13.29 3.33 7.01
CA GLY A 66 12.10 3.87 6.34
C GLY A 66 10.96 4.26 7.28
N ALA A 67 10.98 3.82 8.56
CA ALA A 67 9.95 4.13 9.53
C ALA A 67 10.01 5.58 10.00
N THR A 68 11.20 6.20 9.95
CA THR A 68 11.45 7.56 10.46
C THR A 68 10.50 8.61 9.90
N ARG A 69 10.08 8.47 8.63
CA ARG A 69 9.11 9.39 7.99
C ARG A 69 7.67 9.31 8.52
N PHE A 70 7.36 8.31 9.33
CA PHE A 70 6.03 8.07 9.92
C PHE A 70 6.01 8.24 11.44
N LEU A 71 7.14 8.59 12.04
CA LEU A 71 7.20 8.93 13.46
C LEU A 71 6.92 10.42 13.61
N ASP A 72 6.14 10.78 14.62
CA ASP A 72 6.04 12.18 15.04
C ASP A 72 7.40 12.64 15.57
N ASP A 73 7.74 13.91 15.35
CA ASP A 73 8.92 14.54 15.97
C ASP A 73 8.72 14.49 17.51
N PRO A 74 9.74 14.10 18.30
CA PRO A 74 9.60 13.87 19.74
C PRO A 74 9.19 15.12 20.54
#